data_AF-A0A9P4PCT4-F1
#
_entry.id   AF-A0A9P4PCT4-F1
#
_cell.length_a   1.000
_cell.length_b   1.000
_cell.length_c   1.000
_cell.angle_alpha   90.00
_cell.angle_beta   90.00
_cell.angle_gamma   90.00
#
_symmetry.space_group_name_H-M   'P 1'
#
loop_
_entity.id
_entity.type
_entity.pdbx_description
1 polymer ?
#
loop_
_entity_poly.entity_id
_entity_poly.type
_entity_poly.pdbx_seq_one_letter_code
_entity_poly.pdbx_strand_id
1 'polypeptide(L)' 'MQALTKLVDLETRCAVTLPNGSSCSRSLACKRHSMTSKRAVAGRSAPYDQLLVQHQNARRAVQ' A
#
# COMPACT_ATOMS: atom_id res chain seq x y z
N MET A 1 -12.54 7.97 22.24
CA MET A 1 -12.56 6.81 21.31
C MET A 1 -13.12 7.20 19.95
N GLN A 2 -12.49 8.15 19.22
CA GLN A 2 -12.88 8.45 17.83
C GLN A 2 -11.65 8.93 17.06
N ALA A 3 -11.31 8.25 15.97
CA ALA A 3 -10.49 8.80 14.90
C ALA A 3 -11.07 8.33 13.57
N LEU A 4 -12.21 8.92 13.23
CA LEU A 4 -12.85 8.85 11.91
C LEU A 4 -12.11 9.79 10.94
N THR A 5 -10.84 9.52 10.67
CA THR A 5 -10.17 10.14 9.51
C THR A 5 -10.04 9.06 8.46
N LYS A 6 -10.73 9.26 7.33
CA LYS A 6 -10.66 8.44 6.11
C LYS A 6 -9.35 7.68 6.06
N LEU A 7 -9.43 6.34 6.15
CA LEU A 7 -8.34 5.42 5.87
C LEU A 7 -7.72 5.84 4.55
N VAL A 8 -6.66 6.62 4.67
CA VAL A 8 -5.94 7.16 3.54
C VAL A 8 -5.45 5.92 2.79
N ASP A 9 -5.70 5.91 1.48
CA ASP A 9 -5.62 4.79 0.54
C ASP A 9 -4.21 4.16 0.40
N LEU A 10 -3.33 4.33 1.40
CA LEU A 10 -2.02 3.74 1.52
C LEU A 10 -2.10 2.22 1.56
N GLU A 11 -3.18 1.64 2.06
CA GLU A 11 -3.38 0.18 2.04
C GLU A 11 -3.65 -0.39 0.64
N THR A 12 -4.27 0.38 -0.25
CA THR A 12 -4.58 -0.07 -1.62
C THR A 12 -3.56 0.46 -2.64
N ARG A 13 -2.82 1.53 -2.32
CA ARG A 13 -1.80 2.16 -3.17
C ARG A 13 -0.37 1.77 -2.80
N CYS A 14 0.51 1.90 -3.77
CA CYS A 14 1.93 1.64 -3.65
C CYS A 14 2.61 2.64 -2.70
N ALA A 15 2.23 3.92 -2.78
CA ALA A 15 2.70 5.00 -1.90
C ALA A 15 4.23 5.13 -1.75
N VAL A 16 5.01 4.45 -2.60
CA VAL A 16 6.47 4.55 -2.64
C VAL A 16 6.85 5.97 -2.95
N THR A 17 7.73 6.53 -2.12
CA THR A 17 8.33 7.85 -2.36
C THR A 17 9.18 7.78 -3.61
N LEU A 18 8.77 8.53 -4.63
CA LEU A 18 9.56 8.72 -5.84
C LEU A 18 10.67 9.75 -5.57
N PRO A 19 11.75 9.73 -6.36
CA PRO A 19 12.84 10.72 -6.25
C PRO A 19 12.39 12.16 -6.53
N ASN A 20 11.20 12.35 -7.12
CA ASN A 20 10.60 13.67 -7.34
C ASN A 20 9.81 14.19 -6.11
N GLY A 21 9.81 13.47 -4.99
CA GLY A 21 9.10 13.85 -3.76
C GLY A 21 7.62 13.42 -3.71
N SER A 22 7.08 12.86 -4.79
CA SER A 22 5.69 12.39 -4.84
C SER A 22 5.55 10.93 -4.41
N SER A 23 4.39 10.55 -3.90
CA SER A 23 4.08 9.14 -3.60
C SER A 23 3.44 8.43 -4.79
N CYS A 24 3.77 7.15 -4.97
CA CYS A 24 3.23 6.36 -6.07
C CYS A 24 1.72 6.13 -5.90
N SER A 25 0.92 6.63 -6.83
CA SER A 25 -0.54 6.49 -6.84
C SER A 25 -1.06 5.17 -7.42
N ARG A 26 -0.18 4.27 -7.89
CA ARG A 26 -0.56 2.95 -8.43
C ARG A 26 -0.97 1.98 -7.32
N SER A 27 -1.51 0.81 -7.68
CA SER A 27 -1.89 -0.25 -6.75
C SER A 27 -0.75 -0.72 -5.85
N LEU A 28 -1.09 -1.24 -4.66
CA LEU A 28 -0.17 -1.80 -3.67
C LEU A 28 0.86 -2.74 -4.31
N ALA A 29 0.40 -3.66 -5.16
CA ALA A 29 1.24 -4.64 -5.87
C ALA A 29 1.77 -4.12 -7.23
N CYS A 30 2.01 -2.81 -7.41
CA CYS A 30 2.46 -2.30 -8.70
C CYS A 30 3.77 -2.96 -9.16
N LYS A 31 3.93 -3.16 -10.47
CA LYS A 31 5.13 -3.74 -11.11
C LYS A 31 6.25 -2.71 -11.37
N ARG A 32 6.06 -1.43 -11.02
CA ARG A 32 7.07 -0.38 -11.23
C ARG A 32 8.16 -0.36 -10.16
N HIS A 33 7.84 -0.82 -8.96
CA HIS A 33 8.70 -0.71 -7.80
C HIS A 33 8.99 -2.09 -7.25
N SER A 34 10.20 -2.28 -6.72
CA SER A 34 10.62 -3.50 -6.05
C SER A 34 9.90 -3.68 -4.71
N MET A 35 9.93 -4.90 -4.19
CA MET A 35 9.35 -5.22 -2.88
C MET A 35 10.02 -4.42 -1.76
N THR A 36 11.34 -4.23 -1.84
CA THR A 36 12.11 -3.44 -0.87
C THR A 36 11.66 -1.98 -0.82
N SER A 37 11.46 -1.34 -1.98
CA SER A 37 10.95 0.04 -2.03
C SER A 37 9.54 0.13 -1.44
N LYS A 38 8.67 -0.85 -1.73
CA LYS A 38 7.31 -0.90 -1.20
C LYS A 38 7.26 -1.12 0.31
N ARG A 39 8.19 -1.91 0.87
CA ARG A 39 8.37 -2.11 2.32
C ARG A 39 8.93 -0.88 3.04
N ALA A 40 9.74 -0.06 2.38
CA ALA A 40 10.32 1.15 2.96
C ALA A 40 9.33 2.31 3.18
N VAL A 41 8.06 2.17 2.73
CA VAL A 41 7.03 3.19 2.88
C VAL A 41 6.53 3.27 4.32
N ALA A 42 6.93 4.31 5.03
CA ALA A 42 6.38 4.66 6.35
C ALA A 42 4.98 5.28 6.21
N GLY A 43 4.13 5.10 7.23
CA GLY A 43 2.77 5.67 7.27
C GLY A 43 1.64 4.73 6.83
N ARG A 44 1.95 3.47 6.49
CA ARG A 44 0.95 2.42 6.32
C ARG A 44 0.41 1.98 7.69
N SER A 45 -0.89 1.69 7.79
CA SER A 45 -1.51 1.16 9.01
C SER A 45 -0.94 -0.19 9.46
N ALA A 46 -0.39 -0.94 8.51
CA ALA A 46 0.23 -2.24 8.72
C ALA A 46 1.43 -2.42 7.76
N PRO A 47 2.38 -3.32 8.07
CA PRO A 47 3.48 -3.63 7.17
C PRO A 47 2.99 -4.08 5.78
N TYR A 48 3.78 -3.76 4.75
CA TYR A 48 3.44 -4.06 3.35
C TYR A 48 3.07 -5.53 3.12
N ASP A 49 3.74 -6.46 3.79
CA ASP A 49 3.45 -7.89 3.64
C ASP A 49 2.05 -8.27 4.13
N GLN A 50 1.59 -7.71 5.25
CA GLN A 50 0.24 -7.96 5.76
C GLN A 50 -0.81 -7.39 4.81
N LEU A 51 -0.58 -6.17 4.32
CA LEU A 51 -1.45 -5.53 3.32
C LEU A 51 -1.48 -6.30 2.00
N LEU A 52 -0.34 -6.87 1.59
CA LEU A 52 -0.23 -7.67 0.38
C LEU A 52 -1.01 -8.98 0.52
N VAL A 53 -0.96 -9.64 1.68
CA VAL A 53 -1.79 -10.82 1.97
C VAL A 53 -3.28 -10.46 1.93
N GLN A 54 -3.68 -9.36 2.58
CA GLN A 54 -5.07 -8.90 2.53
C GLN A 54 -5.52 -8.56 1.10
N HIS A 55 -4.67 -7.89 0.32
CA HIS A 55 -4.94 -7.58 -1.08
C HIS A 55 -5.07 -8.84 -1.95
N GLN A 56 -4.20 -9.82 -1.75
CA GLN A 56 -4.26 -11.10 -2.46
C GLN A 56 -5.51 -11.89 -2.07
N ASN A 57 -5.84 -11.96 -0.78
CA ASN A 57 -7.03 -12.66 -0.28
C ASN A 57 -8.32 -12.02 -0.79
N ALA A 58 -8.42 -10.68 -0.78
CA ALA A 58 -9.56 -9.95 -1.32
C ALA A 58 -9.76 -10.23 -2.82
N ARG A 59 -8.68 -10.34 -3.60
CA ARG A 59 -8.75 -10.74 -5.02
C ARG A 59 -9.04 -12.22 -5.23
N ARG A 60 -8.65 -13.08 -4.29
CA ARG A 60 -8.87 -14.53 -4.38
C ARG A 60 -10.30 -14.94 -4.04
N ALA A 61 -11.02 -14.12 -3.27
CA ALA A 61 -12.44 -14.32 -2.96
C ALA A 61 -13.39 -13.90 -4.10
N VAL A 62 -12.88 -13.26 -5.15
CA VAL A 62 -13.66 -12.72 -6.29
C VAL A 62 -13.25 -13.35 -7.63
N GLN A 63 -12.37 -14.37 -7.62
CA GLN A 63 -12.08 -15.20 -8.80
C GLN A 63 -12.98 -16.42 -8.85
#